data_AF-A0A950C2B5-F1
#
_entry.id   AF-A0A950C2B5-F1
#
_cell.length_a   1.000
_cell.length_b   1.000
_cell.length_c   1.000
_cell.angle_alpha   90.00
_cell.angle_beta   90.00
_cell.angle_gamma   90.00
#
_symmetry.space_group_name_H-M   'P 1'
#
loop_
_entity.id
_entity.type
_entity.pdbx_description
1 polymer ?
#
loop_
_entity_poly.entity_id
_entity_poly.type
_entity_poly.pdbx_seq_one_letter_code
_entity_poly.pdbx_strand_id
1 'polypeptide(L)'
;GADAGLVARLVSIGIPVMGHLGLTPQSVHALGGFRAQGKTMAAAARLIEHAKALDIAGCFAIVLECIPATLAARVTETVAAATIGIGAGIACDGQVSVINDLLGLSTGYVPKHAKQYAHFYDEGLAAIRTYVDDVRSGAFPQAEHSILTSDEPPAAKPETPRVDTTP
;
A
#
# COMPACT_ATOMS: atom_id res chain seq x y z
N GLY A 1 5.99 -17.67 -11.10
CA GLY A 1 6.02 -18.05 -9.67
C GLY A 1 7.27 -17.49 -9.07
N ALA A 2 7.35 -17.37 -7.74
CA ALA A 2 8.52 -16.85 -7.08
C ALA A 2 9.73 -17.78 -7.29
N ASP A 3 10.88 -17.22 -7.68
CA ASP A 3 12.11 -17.97 -7.93
C ASP A 3 12.80 -18.30 -6.60
N ALA A 4 12.51 -19.50 -6.07
CA ALA A 4 13.12 -19.99 -4.83
C ALA A 4 14.65 -20.04 -4.88
N GLY A 5 15.24 -20.24 -6.07
CA GLY A 5 16.70 -20.22 -6.25
C GLY A 5 17.28 -18.83 -6.08
N LEU A 6 16.59 -17.79 -6.58
CA LEU A 6 16.95 -16.40 -6.30
C LEU A 6 16.80 -16.06 -4.81
N VAL A 7 15.70 -16.48 -4.19
CA VAL A 7 15.46 -16.25 -2.75
C VAL A 7 16.60 -16.85 -1.93
N ALA A 8 16.94 -18.12 -2.15
CA ALA A 8 18.02 -18.79 -1.43
C ALA A 8 19.37 -18.07 -1.58
N ARG A 9 19.67 -17.54 -2.78
CA ARG A 9 20.88 -16.74 -3.01
C ARG A 9 20.88 -15.45 -2.20
N LEU A 10 19.78 -14.69 -2.21
CA LEU A 10 19.65 -13.44 -1.46
C LEU A 10 19.78 -13.70 0.06
N VAL A 11 19.11 -14.73 0.56
CA VAL A 11 19.18 -15.11 1.97
C VAL A 11 20.60 -15.54 2.35
N SER A 12 21.30 -16.30 1.49
CA SER A 12 22.66 -16.77 1.75
C SER A 12 23.70 -15.67 1.90
N ILE A 13 23.42 -14.48 1.34
CA ILE A 13 24.28 -13.29 1.46
C ILE A 13 23.76 -12.28 2.51
N GLY A 14 22.82 -12.70 3.37
CA GLY A 14 22.34 -11.91 4.49
C GLY A 14 21.22 -10.92 4.17
N ILE A 15 20.58 -11.01 2.99
CA ILE A 15 19.42 -10.19 2.65
C ILE A 15 18.15 -10.93 3.09
N PRO A 16 17.40 -10.44 4.10
CA PRO A 16 16.15 -11.07 4.51
C PRO A 16 15.09 -10.89 3.42
N VAL A 17 14.40 -11.98 3.09
CA VAL A 17 13.38 -11.99 2.03
C VAL A 17 12.01 -12.32 2.61
N MET A 18 11.02 -11.50 2.24
CA MET A 18 9.60 -11.81 2.39
C MET A 18 9.05 -12.28 1.04
N GLY A 19 8.48 -13.48 1.02
CA GLY A 19 7.80 -14.01 -0.15
C GLY A 19 6.44 -13.34 -0.38
N HIS A 20 5.91 -13.43 -1.59
CA HIS A 20 4.55 -13.00 -1.91
C HIS A 20 3.90 -14.00 -2.87
N LEU A 21 2.79 -14.61 -2.44
CA LEU A 21 1.99 -15.55 -3.22
C LEU A 21 0.52 -15.14 -3.28
N GLY A 22 -0.22 -15.73 -4.22
CA GLY A 22 -1.59 -15.36 -4.51
C GLY A 22 -1.64 -14.35 -5.64
N LEU A 23 -2.49 -13.32 -5.50
CA LEU A 23 -2.55 -12.21 -6.43
C LEU A 23 -1.30 -11.36 -6.27
N THR A 24 -0.35 -11.45 -7.20
CA THR A 24 0.83 -10.57 -7.24
C THR A 24 0.56 -9.40 -8.18
N PRO A 25 0.33 -8.16 -7.69
CA PRO A 25 -0.11 -7.05 -8.53
C PRO A 25 0.81 -6.74 -9.71
N GLN A 26 2.11 -7.03 -9.61
CA GLN A 26 3.07 -6.85 -10.72
C GLN A 26 2.74 -7.72 -11.94
N SER A 27 1.99 -8.81 -11.74
CA SER A 27 1.54 -9.73 -12.79
C SER A 27 0.08 -9.54 -13.19
N VAL A 28 -0.53 -8.39 -12.88
CA VAL A 28 -1.97 -8.13 -13.08
C VAL A 28 -2.45 -8.46 -14.50
N HIS A 29 -1.67 -8.13 -15.54
CA HIS A 29 -2.03 -8.43 -16.93
C HIS A 29 -1.99 -9.93 -17.23
N ALA A 30 -0.97 -10.63 -16.75
CA ALA A 30 -0.85 -12.08 -16.91
C ALA A 30 -1.95 -12.84 -16.11
N LEU A 31 -2.42 -12.27 -15.01
CA LEU A 31 -3.49 -12.81 -14.17
C LEU A 31 -4.90 -12.44 -14.66
N GLY A 32 -5.02 -11.60 -15.68
CA GLY A 32 -6.31 -11.15 -16.22
C GLY A 32 -7.05 -10.18 -15.29
N GLY A 33 -6.30 -9.37 -14.54
CA GLY A 33 -6.81 -8.37 -13.59
C GLY A 33 -6.65 -8.77 -12.12
N PHE A 34 -7.20 -7.95 -11.23
CA PHE A 34 -7.23 -8.18 -9.79
C PHE A 34 -8.24 -9.27 -9.43
N ARG A 35 -7.86 -10.53 -9.64
CA ARG A 35 -8.71 -11.71 -9.41
C ARG A 35 -8.14 -12.54 -8.26
N ALA A 36 -9.01 -13.09 -7.44
CA ALA A 36 -8.61 -14.04 -6.41
C ALA A 36 -7.99 -15.31 -7.02
N GLN A 37 -6.91 -15.80 -6.41
CA GLN A 37 -6.10 -16.92 -6.87
C GLN A 37 -6.40 -18.20 -6.08
N GLY A 38 -5.95 -19.37 -6.55
CA GLY A 38 -6.10 -20.63 -5.79
C GLY A 38 -7.54 -21.18 -5.73
N LYS A 39 -8.43 -20.79 -6.66
CA LYS A 39 -9.85 -21.20 -6.66
C LYS A 39 -10.11 -22.65 -7.05
N THR A 40 -9.16 -23.30 -7.73
CA THR A 40 -9.26 -24.71 -8.12
C THR A 40 -8.30 -25.54 -7.29
N MET A 41 -8.59 -26.83 -7.11
CA MET A 41 -7.71 -27.73 -6.35
C MET A 41 -6.29 -27.79 -6.92
N ALA A 42 -6.15 -27.81 -8.25
CA ALA A 42 -4.83 -27.77 -8.88
C ALA A 42 -4.08 -26.45 -8.62
N ALA A 43 -4.78 -25.31 -8.63
CA ALA A 43 -4.16 -24.01 -8.32
C ALA A 43 -3.79 -23.90 -6.84
N ALA A 44 -4.64 -24.41 -5.94
CA ALA A 44 -4.40 -24.47 -4.51
C ALA A 44 -3.18 -25.34 -4.17
N ALA A 45 -3.07 -26.53 -4.76
CA ALA A 45 -1.92 -27.41 -4.58
C ALA A 45 -0.62 -26.74 -5.03
N ARG A 46 -0.61 -26.10 -6.21
CA ARG A 46 0.56 -25.35 -6.69
C ARG A 46 0.96 -24.21 -5.75
N LEU A 47 -0.01 -23.51 -5.17
CA LEU A 47 0.28 -22.42 -4.23
C LEU A 47 0.93 -22.93 -2.96
N ILE A 48 0.46 -24.06 -2.41
CA ILE A 48 1.09 -24.72 -1.26
C ILE A 48 2.52 -25.14 -1.58
N GLU A 49 2.76 -25.74 -2.75
CA GLU A 49 4.12 -26.13 -3.16
C GLU A 49 5.05 -24.92 -3.33
N HIS A 50 4.57 -23.81 -3.88
CA HIS A 50 5.35 -22.58 -3.93
C HIS A 50 5.62 -22.01 -2.52
N ALA A 51 4.67 -22.10 -1.60
CA ALA A 51 4.86 -21.63 -0.23
C ALA A 51 5.96 -22.43 0.48
N LYS A 52 5.92 -23.76 0.37
CA LYS A 52 6.98 -24.65 0.88
C LYS A 52 8.34 -24.34 0.24
N ALA A 53 8.38 -24.10 -1.07
CA ALA A 53 9.63 -23.78 -1.74
C ALA A 53 10.25 -22.46 -1.24
N LEU A 54 9.42 -21.46 -0.94
CA LEU A 54 9.88 -20.19 -0.36
C LEU A 54 10.32 -20.34 1.10
N ASP A 55 9.60 -21.15 1.87
CA ASP A 55 9.96 -21.49 3.25
C ASP A 55 11.32 -22.19 3.32
N ILE A 56 11.52 -23.23 2.50
CA ILE A 56 12.81 -23.93 2.35
C ILE A 56 13.94 -23.00 1.89
N ALA A 57 13.63 -22.04 1.02
CA ALA A 57 14.60 -21.05 0.53
C ALA A 57 15.01 -20.02 1.60
N GLY A 58 14.34 -20.00 2.77
CA GLY A 58 14.69 -19.16 3.91
C GLY A 58 13.95 -17.82 3.96
N CYS A 59 12.77 -17.71 3.35
CA CYS A 59 11.90 -16.56 3.57
C CYS A 59 11.57 -16.44 5.06
N PHE A 60 11.67 -15.23 5.64
CA PHE A 60 11.27 -15.02 7.03
C PHE A 60 9.75 -14.88 7.19
N ALA A 61 9.08 -14.46 6.11
CA ALA A 61 7.63 -14.33 6.05
C ALA A 61 7.13 -14.50 4.61
N ILE A 62 5.83 -14.78 4.44
CA ILE A 62 5.16 -14.91 3.14
C ILE A 62 3.84 -14.14 3.17
N VAL A 63 3.70 -13.14 2.30
CA VAL A 63 2.41 -12.49 2.04
C VAL A 63 1.51 -13.42 1.22
N LEU A 64 0.26 -13.58 1.67
CA LEU A 64 -0.79 -14.30 0.97
C LEU A 64 -1.87 -13.30 0.55
N GLU A 65 -1.95 -12.98 -0.74
CA GLU A 65 -2.87 -11.96 -1.25
C GLU A 65 -4.04 -12.57 -2.04
N CYS A 66 -5.26 -12.20 -1.66
CA CYS A 66 -6.51 -12.56 -2.35
C CYS A 66 -6.63 -14.06 -2.70
N ILE A 67 -6.52 -14.93 -1.70
CA ILE A 67 -6.72 -16.38 -1.82
C ILE A 67 -7.86 -16.87 -0.90
N PRO A 68 -8.48 -18.03 -1.17
CA PRO A 68 -9.48 -18.60 -0.27
C PRO A 68 -8.96 -18.73 1.17
N ALA A 69 -9.78 -18.34 2.15
CA ALA A 69 -9.39 -18.37 3.56
C ALA A 69 -8.96 -19.77 4.05
N THR A 70 -9.62 -20.83 3.56
CA THR A 70 -9.24 -22.22 3.87
C THR A 70 -7.91 -22.64 3.24
N LEU A 71 -7.54 -22.05 2.09
CA LEU A 71 -6.22 -22.27 1.50
C LEU A 71 -5.13 -21.54 2.29
N ALA A 72 -5.40 -20.29 2.71
CA ALA A 72 -4.47 -19.53 3.54
C ALA A 72 -4.17 -20.25 4.86
N ALA A 73 -5.22 -20.72 5.57
CA ALA A 73 -5.07 -21.51 6.79
C ALA A 73 -4.15 -22.71 6.59
N ARG A 74 -4.38 -23.49 5.52
CA ARG A 74 -3.54 -24.64 5.18
C ARG A 74 -2.09 -24.25 4.90
N VAL A 75 -1.85 -23.12 4.24
CA VAL A 75 -0.49 -22.63 4.00
C VAL A 75 0.18 -22.27 5.32
N THR A 76 -0.50 -21.50 6.18
CA THR A 76 0.01 -21.13 7.52
C THR A 76 0.38 -22.35 8.35
N GLU A 77 -0.43 -23.41 8.32
CA GLU A 77 -0.14 -24.66 9.03
C GLU A 77 1.04 -25.45 8.43
N THR A 78 1.42 -25.18 7.18
CA THR A 78 2.40 -25.98 6.43
C THR A 78 3.81 -25.42 6.46
N VAL A 79 3.99 -24.11 6.58
CA VAL A 79 5.29 -23.43 6.50
C VAL A 79 5.76 -22.94 7.87
N ALA A 80 7.08 -22.84 8.07
CA ALA A 80 7.65 -22.27 9.28
C ALA A 80 7.70 -20.73 9.25
N ALA A 81 7.85 -20.14 8.06
CA ALA A 81 7.81 -18.69 7.84
C ALA A 81 6.45 -18.08 8.25
N ALA A 82 6.48 -16.89 8.86
CA ALA A 82 5.25 -16.20 9.25
C ALA A 82 4.39 -15.83 8.02
N THR A 83 3.10 -16.12 8.05
CA THR A 83 2.19 -15.75 6.96
C THR A 83 1.49 -14.41 7.24
N ILE A 84 1.46 -13.54 6.23
CA ILE A 84 0.82 -12.21 6.33
C ILE A 84 -0.33 -12.14 5.32
N GLY A 85 -1.56 -12.04 5.81
CA GLY A 85 -2.75 -12.04 4.98
C GLY A 85 -3.15 -10.65 4.47
N ILE A 86 -3.57 -10.57 3.22
CA ILE A 86 -4.37 -9.45 2.69
C ILE A 86 -5.45 -10.02 1.77
N GLY A 87 -6.70 -9.99 2.25
CA GLY A 87 -7.79 -10.71 1.58
C GLY A 87 -7.61 -12.24 1.57
N ALA A 88 -6.93 -12.78 2.58
CA ALA A 88 -6.66 -14.22 2.75
C ALA A 88 -7.33 -14.83 4.00
N GLY A 89 -8.22 -14.08 4.66
CA GLY A 89 -8.88 -14.53 5.89
C GLY A 89 -8.02 -14.38 7.15
N ILE A 90 -8.58 -14.75 8.29
CA ILE A 90 -8.02 -14.50 9.63
C ILE A 90 -6.91 -15.48 10.04
N ALA A 91 -6.78 -16.62 9.36
CA ALA A 91 -5.87 -17.71 9.75
C ALA A 91 -4.40 -17.50 9.34
N CYS A 92 -4.02 -16.30 8.87
CA CYS A 92 -2.62 -15.93 8.72
C CYS A 92 -2.08 -15.42 10.07
N ASP A 93 -0.78 -15.54 10.30
CA ASP A 93 -0.13 -15.10 11.55
C ASP A 93 -0.23 -13.57 11.76
N GLY A 94 -0.28 -12.83 10.67
CA GLY A 94 -0.48 -11.39 10.65
C GLY A 94 -1.39 -10.94 9.51
N GLN A 95 -1.69 -9.64 9.49
CA GLN A 95 -2.48 -9.00 8.44
C GLN A 95 -1.77 -7.75 7.95
N VAL A 96 -1.94 -7.44 6.67
CA VAL A 96 -1.48 -6.19 6.05
C VAL A 96 -2.63 -5.54 5.28
N SER A 97 -2.61 -4.22 5.21
CA SER A 97 -3.57 -3.45 4.42
C SER A 97 -2.93 -2.15 3.94
N VAL A 98 -3.45 -1.59 2.85
CA VAL A 98 -2.96 -0.33 2.29
C VAL A 98 -3.52 0.81 3.14
N ILE A 99 -2.64 1.70 3.62
CA ILE A 99 -3.03 2.80 4.51
C ILE A 99 -4.10 3.70 3.89
N ASN A 100 -4.06 3.95 2.59
CA ASN A 100 -5.06 4.75 1.89
C ASN A 100 -6.46 4.13 1.93
N ASP A 101 -6.55 2.80 1.82
CA ASP A 101 -7.82 2.08 1.92
C ASP A 101 -8.32 2.11 3.37
N LEU A 102 -7.43 1.87 4.33
CA LEU A 102 -7.73 1.92 5.77
C LEU A 102 -8.24 3.30 6.20
N LEU A 103 -7.60 4.36 5.74
CA LEU A 103 -7.88 5.74 6.14
C LEU A 103 -8.94 6.42 5.27
N GLY A 104 -9.39 5.77 4.20
CA GLY A 104 -10.36 6.33 3.27
C GLY A 104 -9.87 7.62 2.62
N LEU A 105 -8.62 7.60 2.13
CA LEU A 105 -7.98 8.74 1.46
C LEU A 105 -8.36 8.89 -0.01
N SER A 106 -9.32 8.12 -0.52
CA SER A 106 -9.83 8.25 -1.88
C SER A 106 -11.33 7.99 -1.92
N THR A 107 -12.00 8.60 -2.90
CA THR A 107 -13.43 8.38 -3.21
C THR A 107 -13.65 7.25 -4.23
N GLY A 108 -12.57 6.62 -4.65
CA GLY A 108 -12.57 5.62 -5.70
C GLY A 108 -12.98 4.23 -5.21
N TYR A 109 -12.54 3.24 -5.97
CA TYR A 109 -12.75 1.83 -5.65
C TYR A 109 -12.04 1.46 -4.34
N VAL A 110 -12.79 0.89 -3.40
CA VAL A 110 -12.25 0.25 -2.19
C VAL A 110 -12.20 -1.26 -2.41
N PRO A 111 -11.03 -1.91 -2.27
CA PRO A 111 -10.93 -3.36 -2.40
C PRO A 111 -11.87 -4.08 -1.42
N LYS A 112 -12.54 -5.15 -1.87
CA LYS A 112 -13.51 -5.89 -1.03
C LYS A 112 -12.94 -6.44 0.28
N HIS A 113 -11.63 -6.68 0.32
CA HIS A 113 -10.95 -7.18 1.51
C HIS A 113 -10.52 -6.06 2.47
N ALA A 114 -10.57 -4.81 2.05
CA ALA A 114 -10.23 -3.67 2.87
C ALA A 114 -11.43 -3.22 3.70
N LYS A 115 -11.17 -2.87 4.96
CA LYS A 115 -12.12 -2.18 5.83
C LYS A 115 -11.61 -0.76 6.02
N GLN A 116 -12.44 0.23 5.67
CA GLN A 116 -12.14 1.62 5.98
C GLN A 116 -12.43 1.85 7.47
N TYR A 117 -11.45 2.39 8.19
CA TYR A 117 -11.55 2.80 9.59
C TYR A 117 -11.79 4.31 9.72
N ALA A 118 -11.54 5.07 8.65
CA ALA A 118 -11.82 6.49 8.54
C ALA A 118 -12.19 6.86 7.09
N HIS A 119 -12.67 8.08 6.89
CA HIS A 119 -13.01 8.66 5.59
C HIS A 119 -12.32 10.03 5.43
N PHE A 120 -10.98 10.03 5.47
CA PHE A 120 -10.19 11.27 5.50
C PHE A 120 -10.14 12.03 4.18
N TYR A 121 -10.69 11.51 3.09
CA TYR A 121 -10.68 12.21 1.81
C TYR A 121 -11.28 13.62 1.90
N ASP A 122 -12.47 13.76 2.48
CA ASP A 122 -13.18 15.05 2.51
C ASP A 122 -12.47 16.06 3.43
N GLU A 123 -11.97 15.59 4.58
CA GLU A 123 -11.20 16.41 5.51
C GLU A 123 -9.88 16.88 4.90
N GLY A 124 -9.15 15.97 4.24
CA GLY A 124 -7.92 16.31 3.54
C GLY A 124 -8.16 17.27 2.39
N LEU A 125 -9.23 17.07 1.61
CA LEU A 125 -9.60 17.96 0.52
C LEU A 125 -9.96 19.36 1.03
N ALA A 126 -10.69 19.45 2.15
CA ALA A 126 -11.02 20.72 2.78
C ALA A 126 -9.76 21.44 3.27
N ALA A 127 -8.86 20.75 3.97
CA ALA A 127 -7.60 21.33 4.46
C ALA A 127 -6.72 21.85 3.31
N ILE A 128 -6.61 21.10 2.22
CA ILE A 128 -5.85 21.51 1.03
C ILE A 128 -6.48 22.74 0.38
N ARG A 129 -7.82 22.83 0.31
CA ARG A 129 -8.51 24.02 -0.21
C ARG A 129 -8.25 25.25 0.64
N THR A 130 -8.33 25.12 1.97
CA THR A 130 -8.00 26.21 2.89
C THR A 130 -6.56 26.68 2.69
N TYR A 131 -5.60 25.75 2.60
CA TYR A 131 -4.21 26.09 2.30
C TYR A 131 -4.06 26.85 0.97
N VAL A 132 -4.74 26.40 -0.09
CA VAL A 132 -4.71 27.08 -1.40
C VAL A 132 -5.27 28.50 -1.30
N ASP A 133 -6.36 28.69 -0.57
CA ASP A 133 -6.99 30.00 -0.37
C ASP A 133 -6.10 30.93 0.48
N ASP A 134 -5.44 30.40 1.51
CA ASP A 134 -4.49 31.14 2.33
C ASP A 134 -3.27 31.60 1.51
N VAL A 135 -2.73 30.74 0.65
CA VAL A 135 -1.62 31.09 -0.25
C VAL A 135 -2.06 32.14 -1.28
N ARG A 136 -3.25 32.00 -1.87
CA ARG A 136 -3.77 32.95 -2.87
C ARG A 136 -4.03 34.32 -2.26
N SER A 137 -4.74 34.38 -1.14
CA SER A 137 -5.02 35.61 -0.41
C SER A 137 -3.77 36.24 0.22
N GLY A 138 -2.73 35.44 0.46
CA GLY A 138 -1.53 35.89 1.19
C GLY A 138 -1.68 35.80 2.71
N ALA A 139 -2.69 35.10 3.22
CA ALA A 139 -2.81 34.77 4.63
C ALA A 139 -1.73 33.77 5.10
N PHE A 140 -1.15 32.99 4.17
CA PHE A 140 0.01 32.11 4.41
C PHE A 140 1.11 32.33 3.35
N PRO A 141 2.41 32.24 3.73
CA PRO A 141 2.92 32.09 5.10
C PRO A 141 2.81 33.37 5.93
N GLN A 142 2.74 33.21 7.26
CA GLN A 142 2.85 34.33 8.22
C GLN A 142 4.29 34.49 8.74
N ALA A 143 4.53 35.51 9.55
CA ALA A 143 5.84 35.78 10.15
C ALA A 143 6.38 34.58 10.96
N GLU A 144 5.52 33.89 11.72
CA GLU A 144 5.89 32.69 12.48
C GLU A 144 6.29 31.50 11.60
N HIS A 145 5.86 31.51 10.32
CA HIS A 145 6.19 30.51 9.31
C HIS A 145 7.37 30.93 8.41
N SER A 146 7.99 32.07 8.70
CA SER A 146 9.03 32.69 7.87
C SER A 146 10.31 32.92 8.68
N ILE A 147 11.46 32.68 8.07
CA ILE A 147 12.74 33.09 8.66
C ILE A 147 12.97 34.56 8.33
N LEU A 148 13.00 35.41 9.35
CA LEU A 148 13.28 36.84 9.21
C LEU A 148 14.74 37.12 9.60
N THR A 149 15.43 37.94 8.82
CA THR A 149 16.73 38.51 9.22
C THR A 149 16.48 39.76 10.06
N SER A 150 17.38 40.11 10.97
CA SER A 150 17.20 41.23 11.92
C SER A 150 17.03 42.60 11.25
N ASP A 151 17.44 42.71 9.98
CA ASP A 151 17.61 43.98 9.28
C ASP A 151 16.60 44.18 8.14
N GLU A 152 15.72 43.19 7.88
CA GLU A 152 14.80 43.22 6.73
C GLU A 152 13.33 43.09 7.17
N PRO A 153 12.52 44.14 6.99
CA PRO A 153 11.09 44.05 7.28
C PRO A 153 10.44 43.04 6.32
N PRO A 154 9.36 42.34 6.76
CA PRO A 154 8.70 41.34 5.92
C PRO A 154 8.29 41.95 4.58
N ALA A 155 8.74 41.33 3.49
CA ALA A 155 8.47 41.79 2.13
C ALA A 155 6.95 41.80 1.86
N ALA A 156 6.43 42.94 1.43
CA ALA A 156 5.04 43.02 0.96
C ALA A 156 4.87 42.14 -0.28
N LYS A 157 3.77 41.38 -0.34
CA LYS A 157 3.45 40.57 -1.52
C LYS A 157 3.30 41.51 -2.73
N PRO A 158 4.05 41.32 -3.82
CA PRO A 158 3.88 42.16 -5.02
C PRO A 158 2.44 42.02 -5.52
N GLU A 159 1.81 43.13 -5.93
CA GLU A 159 0.47 43.10 -6.52
C GLU A 159 0.47 42.16 -7.73
N THR A 160 -0.28 41.07 -7.63
CA THR A 160 -0.53 40.20 -8.78
C THR A 160 -1.33 41.00 -9.82
N PRO A 161 -0.85 41.13 -11.07
CA PRO A 161 -1.61 41.78 -12.13
C PRO A 161 -2.97 41.10 -12.26
N ARG A 162 -4.06 41.86 -12.21
CA ARG A 162 -5.39 41.33 -12.53
C ARG A 162 -5.36 40.88 -13.99
N VAL A 163 -5.39 39.56 -14.22
CA VAL A 163 -5.68 39.02 -15.54
C VAL A 163 -7.16 39.32 -15.79
N ASP A 164 -7.41 40.21 -16.75
CA ASP A 164 -8.76 40.52 -17.21
C ASP A 164 -9.36 39.26 -17.85
N THR A 165 -10.33 38.64 -17.19
CA THR A 165 -11.05 37.46 -17.68
C THR A 165 -12.36 37.83 -18.35
N THR A 166 -12.48 39.03 -18.91
CA THR A 166 -13.65 39.37 -19.75
C THR A 166 -13.66 38.46 -20.99
N PRO A 167 -14.80 37.86 -21.37
CA PRO A 167 -14.88 36.80 -22.40
C PRO A 167 -14.43 37.21 -23.79
#